data_AF-A0A812I6Y5-F1
#
_entry.id   AF-A0A812I6Y5-F1
#
_cell.length_a   1.000
_cell.length_b   1.000
_cell.length_c   1.000
_cell.angle_alpha   90.00
_cell.angle_beta   90.00
_cell.angle_gamma   90.00
#
_symmetry.space_group_name_H-M   'P 1'
#
loop_
_entity.id
_entity.type
_entity.pdbx_description
1 polymer ?
#
loop_
_entity_poly.entity_id
_entity_poly.type
_entity_poly.pdbx_seq_one_letter_code
_entity_poly.pdbx_strand_id
1 'polypeptide(L)'
;CAVVEDVLSVEAIAEVRSTYVEVAVEMKAKIPYGNRGEYRYSFGVAQKTRQMLHHRSVVVQLLNNSFVAEVLQRYYGEGNVVVWGGGGELVCAQNDQFQELHSDIAFGAG
;
A
#
# COMPACT_ATOMS: atom_id res chain seq x y z
N CYS A 1 -0.74 10.83 14.57
CA CYS A 1 -0.96 9.45 14.09
C CYS A 1 -1.36 8.58 15.28
N ALA A 2 -1.92 7.41 15.02
CA ALA A 2 -2.17 6.37 16.02
C ALA A 2 -1.68 5.02 15.46
N VAL A 3 -1.23 4.12 16.33
CA VAL A 3 -0.86 2.74 15.96
C VAL A 3 -1.97 1.83 16.45
N VAL A 4 -2.40 0.90 15.59
CA VAL A 4 -3.33 -0.18 15.96
C VAL A 4 -2.61 -1.49 15.71
N GLU A 5 -2.52 -2.30 16.76
CA GLU A 5 -1.87 -3.60 16.73
C GLU A 5 -2.90 -4.70 16.40
N ASP A 6 -2.42 -5.83 15.89
CA ASP A 6 -3.22 -7.04 15.65
C ASP A 6 -4.47 -6.86 14.76
N VAL A 7 -4.42 -5.89 13.83
CA VAL A 7 -5.50 -5.63 12.85
C VAL A 7 -5.70 -6.80 11.87
N LEU A 8 -4.65 -7.60 11.63
CA LEU A 8 -4.66 -8.76 10.76
C LEU A 8 -4.23 -10.01 11.54
N SER A 9 -4.86 -11.15 11.23
CA SER A 9 -4.38 -12.43 11.74
C SER A 9 -3.03 -12.82 11.12
N VAL A 10 -2.32 -13.77 11.75
CA VAL A 10 -1.04 -14.28 11.24
C VAL A 10 -1.21 -14.90 9.86
N GLU A 11 -2.32 -15.58 9.60
CA GLU A 11 -2.66 -16.19 8.32
C GLU A 11 -2.91 -15.12 7.25
N ALA A 12 -3.67 -14.07 7.58
CA ALA A 12 -3.91 -12.94 6.70
C ALA A 12 -2.60 -12.22 6.33
N ILE A 13 -1.71 -12.02 7.31
CA ILE A 13 -0.37 -11.46 7.09
C ILE A 13 0.43 -12.34 6.12
N ALA A 14 0.43 -13.67 6.33
CA ALA A 14 1.16 -14.60 5.46
C ALA A 14 0.64 -14.58 4.01
N GLU A 15 -0.68 -14.56 3.83
CA GLU A 15 -1.31 -14.52 2.50
C GLU A 15 -0.96 -13.24 1.74
N VAL A 16 -1.13 -12.08 2.39
CA VAL A 16 -0.79 -10.78 1.82
C VAL A 16 0.70 -10.70 1.52
N ARG A 17 1.56 -11.16 2.45
CA ARG A 17 3.01 -11.17 2.25
C ARG A 17 3.43 -12.00 1.05
N SER A 18 2.85 -13.19 0.85
CA SER A 18 3.16 -14.02 -0.33
C SER A 18 2.88 -13.25 -1.63
N THR A 19 1.73 -12.57 -1.69
CA THR A 19 1.34 -11.76 -2.85
C THR A 19 2.33 -10.62 -3.10
N TYR A 20 2.70 -9.85 -2.08
CA TYR A 20 3.66 -8.75 -2.25
C TYR A 20 5.06 -9.25 -2.62
N VAL A 21 5.49 -10.41 -2.11
CA VAL A 21 6.79 -11.01 -2.48
C VAL A 21 6.81 -11.42 -3.95
N GLU A 22 5.77 -12.10 -4.44
CA GLU A 22 5.66 -12.49 -5.84
C GLU A 22 5.74 -11.27 -6.77
N VAL A 23 4.95 -10.22 -6.46
CA VAL A 23 4.96 -8.99 -7.25
C VAL A 23 6.29 -8.24 -7.12
N ALA A 24 6.93 -8.26 -5.95
CA ALA A 24 8.24 -7.64 -5.75
C ALA A 24 9.33 -8.29 -6.61
N VAL A 25 9.33 -9.63 -6.71
CA VAL A 25 10.28 -10.37 -7.55
C VAL A 25 10.11 -9.97 -9.02
N GLU A 26 8.86 -9.98 -9.52
CA GLU A 26 8.57 -9.58 -10.90
C GLU A 26 8.96 -8.12 -11.17
N MET A 27 8.60 -7.22 -10.26
CA MET A 27 8.88 -5.79 -10.37
C MET A 27 10.38 -5.50 -10.38
N LYS A 28 11.16 -6.13 -9.51
CA LYS A 28 12.62 -5.96 -9.47
C LYS A 28 13.29 -6.47 -10.74
N ALA A 29 12.80 -7.56 -11.33
CA ALA A 29 13.32 -8.05 -12.60
C ALA A 29 13.10 -7.06 -13.75
N LYS A 30 11.99 -6.32 -13.73
CA LYS A 30 11.62 -5.34 -14.79
C LYS A 30 12.21 -3.95 -14.57
N ILE A 31 12.36 -3.52 -13.32
CA ILE A 31 12.75 -2.17 -12.94
C ILE A 31 13.92 -2.24 -11.95
N PRO A 32 15.12 -2.69 -12.35
CA PRO A 32 16.18 -3.06 -11.42
C PRO A 32 16.60 -1.92 -10.47
N TYR A 33 16.46 -0.66 -10.89
CA TYR A 33 16.83 0.51 -10.09
C TYR A 33 15.69 1.12 -9.27
N GLY A 34 14.45 0.64 -9.40
CA GLY A 34 13.27 1.23 -8.76
C GLY A 34 12.51 2.22 -9.65
N ASN A 35 11.25 2.50 -9.28
CA ASN A 35 10.37 3.46 -9.95
C ASN A 35 10.02 4.68 -9.07
N ARG A 36 10.61 4.76 -7.88
CA ARG A 36 10.46 5.86 -6.92
C ARG A 36 11.80 6.35 -6.36
N GLY A 37 12.85 6.19 -7.15
CA GLY A 37 14.24 6.43 -6.75
C GLY A 37 15.00 5.13 -6.57
N GLU A 38 16.30 5.26 -6.34
CA GLU A 38 17.22 4.13 -6.29
C GLU A 38 16.81 3.14 -5.21
N TYR A 39 16.59 1.89 -5.60
CA TYR A 39 16.18 0.79 -4.70
C TYR A 39 14.83 1.01 -3.98
N ARG A 40 14.02 1.98 -4.43
CA ARG A 40 12.66 2.24 -3.96
C ARG A 40 11.62 1.95 -5.03
N TYR A 41 10.59 1.25 -4.63
CA TYR A 41 9.56 0.76 -5.53
C TYR A 41 8.17 1.08 -4.98
N SER A 42 7.34 1.69 -5.81
CA SER A 42 5.91 1.81 -5.63
C SER A 42 5.22 0.72 -6.43
N PHE A 43 4.54 -0.20 -5.74
CA PHE A 43 3.70 -1.21 -6.36
C PHE A 43 2.56 -0.58 -7.15
N GLY A 44 2.04 0.56 -6.65
CA GLY A 44 1.03 1.34 -7.35
C GLY A 44 1.56 1.77 -8.73
N VAL A 45 2.66 2.51 -8.79
CA VAL A 45 3.19 3.00 -10.08
C VAL A 45 3.63 1.86 -11.03
N ALA A 46 4.06 0.72 -10.50
CA ALA A 46 4.57 -0.40 -11.30
C ALA A 46 3.48 -1.21 -12.04
N GLN A 47 2.24 -1.19 -11.57
CA GLN A 47 1.17 -2.02 -12.11
C GLN A 47 0.42 -1.36 -13.27
N LYS A 48 -0.12 -2.15 -14.21
CA LYS A 48 -0.88 -1.62 -15.38
C LYS A 48 -2.13 -0.84 -14.95
N THR A 49 -2.81 -1.30 -13.90
CA THR A 49 -3.96 -0.63 -13.27
C THR A 49 -3.54 0.43 -12.25
N ARG A 50 -2.24 0.62 -12.09
CA ARG A 50 -1.59 1.44 -11.08
C ARG A 50 -1.91 1.06 -9.63
N GLN A 51 -2.44 -0.13 -9.36
CA GLN A 51 -2.91 -0.56 -8.04
C GLN A 51 -2.83 -2.09 -7.84
N MET A 52 -2.66 -2.53 -6.60
CA MET A 52 -2.66 -3.94 -6.17
C MET A 52 -4.08 -4.51 -5.95
N LEU A 53 -5.13 -3.72 -6.14
CA LEU A 53 -6.53 -4.11 -5.90
C LEU A 53 -7.05 -5.24 -6.81
N HIS A 54 -6.27 -5.68 -7.79
CA HIS A 54 -6.57 -6.85 -8.61
C HIS A 54 -6.15 -8.17 -7.94
N HIS A 55 -5.36 -8.12 -6.87
CA HIS A 55 -5.00 -9.29 -6.08
C HIS A 55 -6.04 -9.54 -4.99
N ARG A 56 -6.57 -10.77 -4.96
CA ARG A 56 -7.62 -11.17 -4.03
C ARG A 56 -7.21 -11.00 -2.57
N SER A 57 -6.00 -11.39 -2.21
CA SER A 57 -5.47 -11.28 -0.84
C SER A 57 -5.47 -9.83 -0.35
N VAL A 58 -5.09 -8.88 -1.21
CA VAL A 58 -5.11 -7.44 -0.91
C VAL A 58 -6.54 -6.96 -0.66
N VAL A 59 -7.48 -7.34 -1.52
CA VAL A 59 -8.89 -6.92 -1.35
C VAL A 59 -9.52 -7.55 -0.11
N VAL A 60 -9.37 -8.86 0.06
CA VAL A 60 -10.04 -9.60 1.13
C VAL A 60 -9.45 -9.26 2.50
N GLN A 61 -8.12 -9.23 2.62
CA GLN A 61 -7.47 -9.06 3.92
C GLN A 61 -7.30 -7.59 4.31
N LEU A 62 -7.03 -6.70 3.36
CA LEU A 62 -6.78 -5.28 3.66
C LEU A 62 -8.03 -4.43 3.47
N LEU A 63 -8.65 -4.51 2.28
CA LEU A 63 -9.73 -3.59 1.95
C LEU A 63 -11.05 -3.94 2.66
N ASN A 64 -11.38 -5.23 2.73
CA ASN A 64 -12.59 -5.71 3.41
C ASN A 64 -12.38 -5.93 4.92
N ASN A 65 -11.31 -5.38 5.49
CA ASN A 65 -11.07 -5.44 6.92
C ASN A 65 -12.15 -4.64 7.66
N SER A 66 -12.97 -5.32 8.47
CA SER A 66 -14.11 -4.72 9.15
C SER A 66 -13.71 -3.62 10.13
N PHE A 67 -12.58 -3.79 10.83
CA PHE A 67 -12.07 -2.78 11.75
C PHE A 67 -11.68 -1.50 11.00
N VAL A 68 -10.94 -1.62 9.88
CA VAL A 68 -10.58 -0.47 9.05
C VAL A 68 -11.84 0.22 8.49
N ALA A 69 -12.81 -0.55 8.00
CA ALA A 69 -14.07 -0.01 7.50
C ALA A 69 -14.84 0.77 8.59
N GLU A 70 -14.91 0.23 9.81
CA GLU A 70 -15.57 0.89 10.93
C GLU A 70 -14.88 2.20 11.32
N VAL A 71 -13.55 2.21 11.40
CA VAL A 71 -12.77 3.44 11.69
C VAL A 71 -13.04 4.51 10.65
N LEU A 72 -13.02 4.16 9.36
CA LEU A 72 -13.27 5.08 8.27
C LEU A 72 -14.70 5.64 8.31
N GLN A 73 -15.69 4.79 8.54
CA GLN A 73 -17.10 5.22 8.66
C GLN A 73 -17.32 6.15 9.85
N ARG A 74 -16.71 5.88 11.01
CA ARG A 74 -16.80 6.76 12.19
C ARG A 74 -16.17 8.13 11.95
N TYR A 75 -15.08 8.19 11.19
CA TYR A 75 -14.35 9.44 10.95
C TYR A 75 -14.97 10.29 9.83
N TYR A 76 -15.37 9.67 8.72
CA TYR A 76 -15.86 10.38 7.53
C TYR A 76 -17.37 10.32 7.33
N GLY A 77 -18.08 9.43 8.04
CA GLY A 77 -19.50 9.13 7.83
C GLY A 77 -19.73 8.01 6.81
N GLU A 78 -20.90 7.38 6.88
CA GLU A 78 -21.29 6.30 5.97
C GLU A 78 -21.42 6.80 4.53
N GLY A 79 -20.89 6.04 3.56
CA GLY A 79 -20.95 6.38 2.13
C GLY A 79 -20.00 7.50 1.68
N ASN A 80 -19.23 8.11 2.58
CA ASN A 80 -18.37 9.25 2.28
C ASN A 80 -16.91 8.87 1.95
N VAL A 81 -16.61 7.58 1.84
CA VAL A 81 -15.25 7.09 1.55
C VAL A 81 -15.26 6.22 0.31
N VAL A 82 -14.36 6.53 -0.62
CA VAL A 82 -14.06 5.70 -1.78
C VAL A 82 -12.58 5.36 -1.78
N VAL A 83 -12.27 4.14 -2.18
CA VAL A 83 -10.89 3.68 -2.32
C VAL A 83 -10.36 4.23 -3.63
N TRP A 84 -9.45 5.20 -3.54
CA TRP A 84 -8.77 5.72 -4.73
C TRP A 84 -7.76 4.71 -5.31
N GLY A 85 -7.14 3.92 -4.43
CA GLY A 85 -6.10 2.97 -4.79
C GLY A 85 -5.67 2.11 -3.62
N GLY A 86 -5.06 0.97 -3.92
CA GLY A 86 -4.40 0.08 -2.96
C GLY A 86 -3.00 -0.19 -3.47
N GLY A 87 -2.03 0.60 -3.00
CA GLY A 87 -0.64 0.49 -3.41
C GLY A 87 0.19 -0.34 -2.44
N GLY A 88 1.45 0.06 -2.34
CA GLY A 88 2.44 -0.45 -1.41
C GLY A 88 3.78 0.15 -1.77
N GLU A 89 4.72 0.14 -0.84
CA GLU A 89 6.11 0.48 -1.11
C GLU A 89 7.03 -0.68 -0.71
N LEU A 90 8.05 -0.92 -1.53
CA LEU A 90 9.18 -1.76 -1.19
C LEU A 90 10.43 -0.87 -1.19
N VAL A 91 11.11 -0.84 -0.04
CA VAL A 91 12.42 -0.20 0.10
C VAL A 91 13.44 -1.31 0.31
N CYS A 92 14.41 -1.43 -0.59
CA CYS A 92 15.46 -2.43 -0.44
C CYS A 92 16.56 -1.91 0.50
N ALA A 93 17.27 -2.83 1.15
CA ALA A 93 18.29 -2.51 2.15
C ALA A 93 19.48 -1.68 1.63
N GLN A 94 19.68 -1.64 0.31
CA GLN A 94 20.69 -0.81 -0.34
C GLN A 94 20.34 0.69 -0.33
N ASN A 95 19.08 1.04 -0.08
CA ASN A 95 18.68 2.43 0.01
C ASN A 95 19.12 3.01 1.37
N ASP A 96 19.94 4.06 1.34
CA ASP A 96 20.43 4.79 2.50
C ASP A 96 19.77 6.18 2.64
N GLN A 97 18.75 6.46 1.84
CA GLN A 97 18.08 7.76 1.76
C GLN A 97 16.73 7.71 2.46
N PHE A 98 16.52 8.58 3.43
CA PHE A 98 15.19 8.77 4.00
C PHE A 98 14.29 9.53 3.02
N GLN A 99 12.99 9.23 3.08
CA GLN A 99 12.01 10.08 2.43
C GLN A 99 11.93 11.42 3.15
N GLU A 100 11.95 12.52 2.39
CA GLU A 100 11.76 13.85 2.95
C GLU A 100 10.40 13.98 3.64
N LEU A 101 10.33 14.82 4.68
CA LEU A 101 9.08 15.12 5.35
C LEU A 101 8.11 15.81 4.38
N HIS A 102 6.92 15.25 4.23
CA HIS A 102 5.88 15.77 3.34
C HIS A 102 4.49 15.46 3.89
N SER A 103 3.48 16.13 3.33
CA SER A 103 2.06 15.83 3.53
C SER A 103 1.53 15.10 2.30
N ASP A 104 0.82 13.99 2.51
CA ASP A 104 0.13 13.27 1.42
C ASP A 104 -0.99 14.11 0.80
N ILE A 105 -1.55 15.04 1.58
CA ILE A 105 -2.52 16.02 1.10
C ILE A 105 -1.74 17.25 0.65
N ALA A 106 -1.68 17.48 -0.66
CA ALA A 106 -1.31 18.78 -1.18
C ALA A 106 -2.48 19.74 -0.92
N PHE A 107 -2.29 20.76 -0.09
CA PHE A 107 -3.19 21.91 -0.09
C PHE A 107 -2.94 22.67 -1.39
N GLY A 108 -3.64 22.30 -2.46
CA GLY A 108 -3.73 23.12 -3.65
C GLY A 108 -4.51 24.39 -3.33
N ALA A 109 -3.84 25.53 -3.34
CA ALA A 109 -4.51 26.78 -3.67
C ALA A 109 -4.80 26.74 -5.18
N GLY A 110 -6.07 26.56 -5.57
CA GLY A 110 -6.51 26.54 -6.96
C GLY A 110 -7.74 25.69 -7.17
#